data_AF-W2W3B6-F1
#
_entry.id   AF-W2W3B6-F1
#
_cell.length_a   1.000
_cell.length_b   1.000
_cell.length_c   1.000
_cell.angle_alpha   90.00
_cell.angle_beta   90.00
_cell.angle_gamma   90.00
#
_symmetry.space_group_name_H-M   'P 1'
#
loop_
_entity.id
_entity.type
_entity.pdbx_description
1 polymer ?
#
loop_
_entity_poly.entity_id
_entity_poly.type
_entity_poly.pdbx_seq_one_letter_code
_entity_poly.pdbx_strand_id
1 'polypeptide(L)'
;MAMMRQMFEFMNTAQRQNQEQMSQMLQQQVLLQQQMLQAHVAAQKPQRKKGNPPQFNGQSNDDLELWLFSTEQYYSNYSEEMEAESSDFVDTIFGNLGPAAQTWYRDFKISLGDQPA
;
A
#
# COMPACT_ATOMS: atom_id res chain seq x y z
N MET A 1 -43.93 -28.01 -46.70
CA MET A 1 -43.79 -27.27 -45.43
C MET A 1 -42.48 -27.53 -44.68
N ALA A 2 -41.63 -28.48 -45.08
CA ALA A 2 -40.37 -28.78 -44.36
C ALA A 2 -39.29 -27.67 -44.46
N MET A 3 -39.20 -27.00 -45.62
CA MET A 3 -38.13 -26.00 -45.88
C MET A 3 -38.24 -24.73 -45.00
N MET A 4 -39.47 -24.26 -44.70
CA MET A 4 -39.66 -23.11 -43.79
C MET A 4 -39.26 -23.42 -42.35
N ARG A 5 -39.45 -24.67 -41.91
CA ARG A 5 -39.06 -25.11 -40.57
C ARG A 5 -37.54 -25.09 -40.42
N GLN A 6 -36.84 -25.56 -41.45
CA GLN A 6 -35.38 -25.58 -41.50
C GLN A 6 -34.77 -24.18 -41.55
N MET A 7 -35.40 -23.23 -42.28
CA MET A 7 -34.94 -21.84 -42.31
C MET A 7 -35.10 -21.15 -40.95
N PHE A 8 -36.21 -21.43 -40.25
CA PHE A 8 -36.47 -20.89 -38.92
C PHE A 8 -35.47 -21.45 -37.88
N GLU A 9 -35.16 -22.74 -37.96
CA GLU A 9 -34.13 -23.37 -37.12
C GLU A 9 -32.75 -22.78 -37.39
N PHE A 10 -32.36 -22.59 -38.66
CA PHE A 10 -31.07 -22.01 -39.03
C PHE A 10 -30.91 -20.57 -38.50
N MET A 11 -31.95 -19.75 -38.67
CA MET A 11 -31.96 -18.36 -38.20
C MET A 11 -31.89 -18.29 -36.67
N ASN A 12 -32.58 -19.19 -35.97
CA ASN A 12 -32.55 -19.27 -34.51
C ASN A 12 -31.17 -19.74 -34.00
N THR A 13 -30.52 -20.70 -34.69
CA THR A 13 -29.15 -21.11 -34.37
C THR A 13 -28.12 -20.02 -34.65
N ALA A 14 -28.25 -19.29 -35.77
CA ALA A 14 -27.35 -18.19 -36.11
C ALA A 14 -27.47 -17.04 -35.10
N GLN A 15 -28.69 -16.74 -34.64
CA GLN A 15 -28.94 -15.70 -33.64
C GLN A 15 -28.38 -16.09 -32.26
N ARG A 16 -28.49 -17.35 -31.85
CA ARG A 16 -27.85 -17.86 -30.62
C ARG A 16 -26.33 -17.79 -30.68
N GLN A 17 -25.73 -18.24 -31.78
CA GLN A 17 -24.27 -18.18 -31.94
C GLN A 17 -23.75 -16.74 -31.85
N ASN A 18 -24.46 -15.79 -32.45
CA ASN A 18 -24.06 -14.38 -32.40
C ASN A 18 -24.14 -13.81 -30.96
N GLN A 19 -25.18 -14.17 -30.20
CA GLN A 19 -25.29 -13.81 -28.78
C GLN A 19 -24.19 -14.44 -27.93
N GLU A 20 -23.88 -15.72 -28.14
CA GLU A 20 -22.83 -16.42 -27.40
C GLU A 20 -21.45 -15.82 -27.67
N GLN A 21 -21.16 -15.48 -28.94
CA GLN A 21 -19.89 -14.86 -29.31
C GLN A 21 -19.73 -13.46 -28.69
N MET A 22 -20.81 -12.67 -28.67
CA MET A 22 -20.81 -11.35 -28.03
C MET A 22 -20.66 -11.45 -26.50
N SER A 23 -21.31 -12.44 -25.88
CA SER A 23 -21.18 -12.72 -24.45
C SER A 23 -19.74 -13.09 -24.08
N GLN A 24 -19.09 -13.95 -24.87
CA GLN A 24 -17.69 -14.33 -24.65
C GLN A 24 -16.74 -13.14 -24.76
N MET A 25 -16.94 -12.27 -25.76
CA MET A 25 -16.13 -11.06 -25.91
C MET A 25 -16.27 -10.13 -24.71
N LEU A 26 -17.51 -9.91 -24.24
CA LEU A 26 -17.77 -9.06 -23.08
C LEU A 26 -17.11 -9.62 -21.82
N GLN A 27 -17.21 -10.93 -21.62
CA GLN A 27 -16.63 -11.61 -20.48
C GLN A 27 -15.10 -11.48 -20.47
N GLN A 28 -14.46 -11.59 -21.63
CA GLN A 28 -13.02 -11.37 -21.78
C GLN A 28 -12.60 -9.93 -21.45
N GLN A 29 -13.38 -8.94 -21.91
CA GLN A 29 -13.12 -7.53 -21.62
C GLN A 29 -13.25 -7.22 -20.12
N VAL A 30 -14.26 -7.79 -19.46
CA VAL A 30 -14.45 -7.68 -18.00
C VAL A 30 -13.28 -8.32 -17.25
N LEU A 31 -12.82 -9.50 -17.68
CA LEU A 31 -11.70 -10.18 -17.05
C LEU A 31 -10.43 -9.34 -17.12
N LEU A 32 -10.14 -8.74 -18.29
CA LEU A 32 -8.98 -7.90 -18.50
C LEU A 32 -9.03 -6.62 -17.64
N GLN A 33 -10.21 -5.98 -17.57
CA GLN A 33 -10.42 -4.80 -16.75
C GLN A 33 -10.25 -5.12 -15.25
N GLN A 34 -10.73 -6.29 -14.81
CA GLN A 34 -10.56 -6.75 -13.44
C GLN A 34 -9.08 -7.04 -13.11
N GLN A 35 -8.34 -7.66 -14.03
CA GLN A 35 -6.90 -7.88 -13.88
C GLN A 35 -6.13 -6.56 -13.78
N MET A 36 -6.45 -5.58 -14.62
CA MET A 36 -5.85 -4.25 -14.59
C MET A 36 -6.14 -3.53 -13.26
N LEU A 37 -7.37 -3.61 -12.76
CA LEU A 37 -7.74 -3.05 -11.46
C LEU A 37 -7.01 -3.74 -10.31
N GLN A 38 -6.92 -5.07 -10.32
CA GLN A 38 -6.18 -5.82 -9.31
C GLN A 38 -4.69 -5.50 -9.34
N ALA A 39 -4.07 -5.39 -10.53
CA ALA A 39 -2.68 -4.97 -10.66
C ALA A 39 -2.46 -3.54 -10.13
N HIS A 40 -3.41 -2.63 -10.38
CA HIS A 40 -3.33 -1.25 -9.86
C HIS A 40 -3.53 -1.18 -8.34
N VAL A 41 -4.36 -2.05 -7.77
CA VAL A 41 -4.55 -2.15 -6.31
C VAL A 41 -3.35 -2.81 -5.64
N ALA A 42 -2.79 -3.86 -6.24
CA ALA A 42 -1.59 -4.53 -5.74
C ALA A 42 -0.33 -3.65 -5.87
N ALA A 43 -0.24 -2.82 -6.92
CA ALA A 43 0.85 -1.88 -7.13
C ALA A 43 0.73 -0.60 -6.30
N GLN A 44 -0.47 -0.28 -5.78
CA GLN A 44 -0.64 0.75 -4.78
C GLN A 44 -0.07 0.26 -3.45
N LYS A 45 1.26 0.41 -3.28
CA LYS A 45 1.81 0.62 -1.93
C LYS A 45 0.94 1.69 -1.28
N PRO A 46 0.51 1.56 -0.01
CA PRO A 46 -0.39 2.51 0.63
C PRO A 46 0.18 3.93 0.59
N GLN A 47 -0.11 4.66 -0.49
CA GLN A 47 0.14 6.07 -0.63
C GLN A 47 -1.00 6.79 0.05
N ARG A 48 -1.12 6.61 1.38
CA ARG A 48 -1.82 7.62 2.16
C ARG A 48 -0.90 8.83 2.16
N LYS A 49 -1.42 9.96 1.66
CA LYS A 49 -0.75 11.27 1.66
C LYS A 49 0.01 11.42 2.96
N LYS A 50 1.32 11.17 2.96
CA LYS A 50 2.15 11.27 4.16
C LYS A 50 2.20 12.77 4.43
N GLY A 51 1.44 13.20 5.43
CA GLY A 51 1.55 14.55 5.99
C GLY A 51 2.93 14.72 6.62
N ASN A 52 3.07 15.68 7.52
CA ASN A 52 4.31 15.76 8.29
C ASN A 52 4.51 14.47 9.11
N PRO A 53 5.77 14.02 9.30
CA PRO A 53 6.06 12.88 10.17
C PRO A 53 5.53 13.13 11.60
N PRO A 54 5.10 12.08 12.33
CA PRO A 54 4.72 12.21 13.73
C PRO A 54 5.87 12.80 14.56
N GLN A 55 5.58 13.82 15.36
CA GLN A 55 6.56 14.44 16.25
C GLN A 55 6.36 13.96 17.68
N PHE A 56 7.47 13.83 18.41
CA PHE A 56 7.48 13.54 19.85
C PHE A 56 8.36 14.55 20.57
N ASN A 57 7.77 15.32 21.49
CA ASN A 57 8.49 16.40 22.16
C ASN A 57 9.31 15.89 23.34
N GLY A 58 8.93 14.75 23.93
CA GLY A 58 9.51 14.22 25.15
C GLY A 58 8.90 14.84 26.42
N GLN A 59 7.65 15.30 26.34
CA GLN A 59 6.94 15.86 27.48
C GLN A 59 6.09 14.79 28.19
N SER A 60 5.75 15.00 29.46
CA SER A 60 5.00 14.02 30.27
C SER A 60 3.55 13.80 29.82
N ASN A 61 3.02 14.70 28.99
CA ASN A 61 1.70 14.60 28.36
C ASN A 61 1.77 14.05 26.93
N ASP A 62 2.97 13.80 26.39
CA ASP A 62 3.09 13.11 25.10
C ASP A 62 2.73 11.64 25.28
N ASP A 63 1.91 11.11 24.37
CA ASP A 63 1.57 9.70 24.32
C ASP A 63 2.63 8.94 23.53
N LEU A 64 3.54 8.28 24.25
CA LEU A 64 4.64 7.52 23.65
C LEU A 64 4.14 6.37 22.77
N GLU A 65 3.13 5.63 23.23
CA GLU A 65 2.61 4.46 22.53
C GLU A 65 1.95 4.89 21.21
N LEU A 66 1.16 5.97 21.24
CA LEU A 66 0.56 6.52 20.03
C LEU A 66 1.62 7.05 19.06
N TRP A 67 2.69 7.68 19.56
CA TRP A 67 3.77 8.16 18.71
C TRP A 67 4.55 7.02 18.06
N LEU A 68 4.89 5.96 18.81
CA LEU A 68 5.55 4.77 18.27
C LEU A 68 4.70 4.13 17.17
N PHE A 69 3.43 3.85 17.46
CA PHE A 69 2.50 3.28 16.46
C PHE A 69 2.41 4.17 15.22
N SER A 70 2.22 5.48 15.39
CA SER A 70 2.11 6.40 14.26
C SER A 70 3.40 6.48 13.44
N THR A 71 4.55 6.38 14.09
CA THR A 71 5.88 6.40 13.46
C THR A 71 6.12 5.13 12.65
N GLU A 72 5.83 3.95 13.21
CA GLU A 72 5.91 2.67 12.48
C GLU A 72 4.98 2.66 11.25
N GLN A 73 3.75 3.14 11.40
CA GLN A 73 2.83 3.26 10.27
C GLN A 73 3.31 4.29 9.24
N TYR A 74 3.88 5.41 9.67
CA TYR A 74 4.41 6.42 8.77
C TYR A 74 5.64 5.90 8.01
N TYR A 75 6.51 5.12 8.64
CA TYR A 75 7.72 4.57 8.05
C TYR A 75 7.58 3.13 7.56
N SER A 76 6.36 2.62 7.37
CA SER A 76 6.09 1.22 6.97
C SER A 76 6.78 0.77 5.67
N ASN A 77 7.23 1.70 4.83
CA ASN A 77 7.95 1.41 3.58
C ASN A 77 9.47 1.43 3.73
N TYR A 78 9.98 1.74 4.93
CA TYR A 78 11.39 1.81 5.30
C TYR A 78 11.80 0.63 6.17
N SER A 79 11.10 -0.51 6.03
CA SER A 79 11.32 -1.68 6.89
C SER A 79 12.75 -2.21 6.77
N GLU A 80 13.36 -2.11 5.58
CA GLU A 80 14.75 -2.53 5.36
C GLU A 80 15.72 -1.62 6.13
N GLU A 81 15.53 -0.31 6.11
CA GLU A 81 16.35 0.64 6.86
C GLU A 81 16.10 0.57 8.37
N MET A 82 14.90 0.20 8.81
CA MET A 82 14.57 -0.05 10.21
C MET A 82 15.26 -1.30 10.78
N GLU A 83 15.44 -2.33 9.95
CA GLU A 83 16.09 -3.59 10.34
C GLU A 83 17.61 -3.59 10.11
N ALA A 84 18.12 -2.58 9.40
CA ALA A 84 19.55 -2.45 9.15
C ALA A 84 20.32 -2.08 10.42
N GLU A 85 21.52 -2.65 10.59
CA GLU A 85 22.47 -2.23 11.62
C GLU A 85 23.19 -0.93 11.22
N SER A 86 22.42 0.13 10.88
CA SER A 86 22.95 1.45 10.54
C SER A 86 22.22 2.55 11.31
N SER A 87 22.85 3.72 11.42
CA SER A 87 22.25 4.89 12.07
C SER A 87 21.34 5.69 11.15
N ASP A 88 21.21 5.33 9.87
CA ASP A 88 20.54 6.17 8.87
C ASP A 88 19.05 6.39 9.20
N PHE A 89 18.38 5.33 9.68
CA PHE A 89 17.00 5.44 10.12
C PHE A 89 16.88 6.23 11.42
N VAL A 90 17.85 6.05 12.33
CA VAL A 90 17.89 6.78 13.60
C VAL A 90 18.03 8.29 13.37
N ASP A 91 18.87 8.71 12.43
CA ASP A 91 19.04 10.13 12.05
C ASP A 91 17.74 10.70 11.46
N THR A 92 17.02 9.89 10.69
CA THR A 92 15.71 10.26 10.12
C THR A 92 14.67 10.49 11.22
N ILE A 93 14.61 9.63 12.24
CA ILE A 93 13.71 9.81 13.39
C ILE A 93 14.14 10.99 14.25
N PHE A 94 15.44 11.12 14.51
CA PHE A 94 16.00 12.19 15.35
C PHE A 94 15.63 13.59 14.85
N GLY A 95 15.63 13.81 13.53
CA GLY A 95 15.22 15.07 12.91
C GLY A 95 13.76 15.46 13.18
N ASN A 96 12.90 14.49 13.55
CA ASN A 96 11.48 14.71 13.86
C ASN A 96 11.18 14.78 15.36
N LEU A 97 12.19 14.51 16.22
CA LEU A 97 12.06 14.66 17.66
C LEU A 97 12.07 16.14 18.06
N GLY A 98 11.29 16.48 19.08
CA GLY A 98 11.33 17.78 19.70
C GLY A 98 12.56 17.96 20.60
N PRO A 99 12.85 19.20 21.05
CA PRO A 99 14.11 19.54 21.71
C PRO A 99 14.43 18.72 22.97
N ALA A 100 13.42 18.37 23.78
CA ALA A 100 13.65 17.60 25.01
C ALA A 100 14.01 16.14 24.70
N ALA A 101 13.25 15.48 23.82
CA ALA A 101 13.57 14.14 23.34
C ALA A 101 14.96 14.07 22.66
N GLN A 102 15.31 15.06 21.84
CA GLN A 102 16.65 15.14 21.24
C GLN A 102 17.76 15.29 22.28
N THR A 103 17.53 16.08 23.32
CA THR A 103 18.52 16.28 24.40
C THR A 103 18.75 15.00 25.16
N TRP A 104 17.68 14.31 25.55
CA TRP A 104 17.76 13.00 26.17
C TRP A 104 18.53 11.99 25.31
N TYR A 105 18.25 11.92 24.00
CA TYR A 105 18.94 10.99 23.11
C TYR A 105 20.44 11.29 22.99
N ARG A 106 20.84 12.57 22.93
CA ARG A 106 22.25 12.97 22.93
C ARG A 106 22.97 12.54 24.21
N ASP A 107 22.35 12.79 25.37
CA ASP A 107 22.92 12.39 26.67
C ASP A 107 23.04 10.87 26.77
N PHE A 108 22.02 10.14 26.29
CA PHE A 108 22.03 8.69 26.18
C PHE A 108 23.18 8.18 25.29
N LYS A 109 23.37 8.77 24.10
CA LYS A 109 24.49 8.41 23.20
C LYS A 109 25.85 8.67 23.83
N ILE A 110 26.01 9.78 24.56
CA ILE A 110 27.25 10.06 25.31
C ILE A 110 27.49 8.97 26.37
N SER A 111 26.43 8.51 27.04
CA SER A 111 26.54 7.45 28.05
C SER A 111 26.93 6.07 27.48
N LEU A 112 26.62 5.81 26.20
CA LEU A 112 26.96 4.58 25.49
C LEU A 112 28.42 4.53 25.00
N GLY A 113 29.11 5.67 24.87
CA GLY A 113 30.46 5.74 24.29
C GLY A 113 30.48 5.34 22.80
N ASP A 114 31.49 4.55 22.40
CA ASP A 114 31.68 4.09 21.00
C ASP A 114 30.78 2.90 20.61
N GLN A 115 29.83 2.50 21.45
CA GLN A 115 28.90 1.42 21.10
C GLN A 115 27.83 1.91 20.12
N PRO A 116 27.46 1.10 19.11
CA PRO A 116 26.30 1.39 18.28
C PRO A 116 25.06 1.49 19.18
N ALA A 117 24.18 2.45 18.85
CA ALA A 117 22.90 2.60 19.54
C ALA A 117 21.84 1.72 18.91
#